data_AF-V7FZE5-F1
#
_entry.id   AF-V7FZE5-F1
#
_cell.length_a   1.000
_cell.length_b   1.000
_cell.length_c   1.000
_cell.angle_alpha   90.00
_cell.angle_beta   90.00
_cell.angle_gamma   90.00
#
_symmetry.space_group_name_H-M   'P 1'
#
loop_
_entity.id
_entity.type
_entity.pdbx_description
1 polymer ?
#
loop_
_entity_poly.entity_id
_entity_poly.type
_entity_poly.pdbx_seq_one_letter_code
_entity_poly.pdbx_strand_id
1 'polypeptide(L)'
;MSCRISASCCRRWSPASSGSACTTAPTRRKSIAPALVAGVIGLGLHYGTYTAEVYRAGIDNVPRGQWEAAKACNLSATQTWTNIIIPQAIPPMIPALANYFIAMFKETPLLSAITVLELMNQAKSVANTYYRYIEPITLVGAFFLVISLFSVVLLRWLEHRYGKIER
;
A
#
# COMPACT_ATOMS: atom_id res chain seq x y z
N MET A 1 23.95 -59.86 17.34
CA MET A 1 24.07 -58.40 17.56
C MET A 1 22.99 -58.01 18.58
N SER A 2 23.21 -58.16 19.90
CA SER A 2 23.77 -57.13 20.82
C SER A 2 23.13 -55.75 20.60
N CYS A 3 22.36 -55.11 21.48
CA CYS A 3 22.48 -54.88 22.94
C CYS A 3 21.06 -54.58 23.50
N ARG A 4 20.41 -55.32 24.42
CA ARG A 4 20.49 -55.41 25.90
C ARG A 4 20.67 -54.08 26.67
N ILE A 5 19.66 -53.73 27.50
CA ILE A 5 19.64 -53.06 28.83
C ILE A 5 18.41 -52.12 28.86
N SER A 6 17.51 -52.08 29.84
CA SER A 6 17.13 -52.95 30.94
C SER A 6 15.88 -52.29 31.54
N ALA A 7 14.80 -53.06 31.73
CA ALA A 7 13.52 -52.62 32.29
C ALA A 7 13.57 -52.40 33.83
N SER A 8 14.71 -51.95 34.36
CA SER A 8 15.02 -51.88 35.78
C SER A 8 14.99 -50.47 36.38
N CYS A 9 14.42 -49.49 35.67
CA CYS A 9 14.04 -48.20 36.26
C CYS A 9 12.58 -47.88 35.87
N CYS A 10 11.67 -48.85 35.95
CA CYS A 10 11.00 -49.18 37.19
C CYS A 10 10.88 -47.97 38.13
N ARG A 11 9.72 -47.32 38.03
CA ARG A 11 8.86 -47.10 39.20
C ARG A 11 9.58 -46.55 40.42
N ARG A 12 9.93 -45.27 40.38
CA ARG A 12 10.10 -44.51 41.60
C ARG A 12 9.58 -43.12 41.31
N TRP A 13 8.34 -42.87 41.75
CA TRP A 13 7.56 -41.63 41.65
C TRP A 13 6.47 -41.57 40.55
N SER A 14 5.44 -42.41 40.69
CA SER A 14 4.05 -41.91 40.64
C SER A 14 3.65 -41.45 42.06
N PRO A 15 2.51 -40.78 42.35
CA PRO A 15 1.38 -40.36 41.49
C PRO A 15 0.83 -38.93 41.81
N ALA A 16 -0.16 -38.49 41.02
CA ALA A 16 -1.28 -37.61 41.39
C ALA A 16 -1.04 -36.33 42.22
N SER A 17 -1.22 -35.16 41.60
CA SER A 17 -2.18 -34.10 42.00
C SER A 17 -1.80 -32.73 41.42
N SER A 18 -2.84 -31.99 41.01
CA SER A 18 -2.86 -30.54 40.77
C SER A 18 -2.20 -29.98 39.49
N GLY A 19 -2.97 -29.14 38.80
CA GLY A 19 -2.42 -28.07 37.97
C GLY A 19 -2.24 -28.42 36.50
N SER A 20 -3.31 -28.20 35.74
CA SER A 20 -3.32 -27.95 34.30
C SER A 20 -2.15 -27.07 33.82
N ALA A 21 -1.05 -27.71 33.41
CA ALA A 21 0.02 -27.09 32.62
C ALA A 21 -0.42 -27.01 31.15
N CYS A 22 -1.46 -26.23 30.91
CA CYS A 22 -1.72 -25.64 29.61
C CYS A 22 -1.37 -24.15 29.74
N THR A 23 -0.92 -23.54 28.66
CA THR A 23 -0.63 -22.09 28.52
C THR A 23 0.81 -21.65 28.84
N THR A 24 1.72 -21.86 27.90
CA THR A 24 2.66 -20.81 27.48
C THR A 24 2.89 -20.92 25.97
N ALA A 25 1.82 -20.71 25.19
CA ALA A 25 2.01 -20.28 23.81
C ALA A 25 2.79 -18.95 23.86
N PRO A 26 3.89 -18.79 23.11
CA PRO A 26 4.62 -17.54 23.12
C PRO A 26 3.65 -16.45 22.66
N THR A 27 3.45 -15.46 23.52
CA THR A 27 2.83 -14.19 23.19
C THR A 27 3.68 -13.54 22.11
N ARG A 28 3.44 -13.94 20.85
CA ARG A 28 3.92 -13.23 19.66
C ARG A 28 3.30 -11.85 19.78
N ARG A 29 4.06 -10.93 20.38
CA ARG A 29 3.84 -9.50 20.44
C ARG A 29 3.26 -9.15 19.08
N LYS A 30 1.95 -8.88 19.02
CA LYS A 30 1.31 -8.27 17.85
C LYS A 30 1.95 -6.90 17.77
N SER A 31 3.11 -6.85 17.14
CA SER A 31 3.62 -5.63 16.59
C SER A 31 2.49 -5.19 15.64
N ILE A 32 1.94 -4.04 15.95
CA ILE A 32 0.93 -3.35 15.15
C ILE A 32 1.63 -2.71 13.93
N ALA A 33 2.96 -2.58 14.02
CA ALA A 33 3.88 -2.13 12.98
C ALA A 33 3.89 -2.95 11.65
N PRO A 34 3.93 -4.31 11.60
CA PRO A 34 3.95 -5.09 10.37
C PRO A 34 2.76 -4.83 9.45
N ALA A 35 1.56 -4.51 9.94
CA ALA A 35 0.42 -4.28 9.06
C ALA A 35 0.54 -2.96 8.29
N LEU A 36 0.90 -1.87 8.99
CA LEU A 36 1.17 -0.57 8.37
C LEU A 36 2.37 -0.67 7.43
N VAL A 37 3.47 -1.30 7.88
CA VAL A 37 4.69 -1.45 7.09
C VAL A 37 4.47 -2.33 5.87
N ALA A 38 3.75 -3.45 6.00
CA ALA A 38 3.38 -4.30 4.86
C ALA A 38 2.48 -3.56 3.87
N GLY A 39 1.56 -2.73 4.37
CA GLY A 39 0.71 -1.89 3.54
C GLY A 39 1.49 -0.83 2.75
N VAL A 40 2.41 -0.13 3.42
CA VAL A 40 3.29 0.87 2.80
C VAL A 40 4.21 0.22 1.77
N ILE A 41 4.82 -0.92 2.08
CA ILE A 41 5.71 -1.62 1.14
C ILE A 41 4.91 -2.18 -0.04
N GLY A 42 3.75 -2.79 0.21
CA GLY A 42 2.90 -3.35 -0.85
C GLY A 42 2.40 -2.29 -1.83
N LEU A 43 1.83 -1.19 -1.31
CA LEU A 43 1.40 -0.07 -2.15
C LEU A 43 2.57 0.67 -2.79
N GLY A 44 3.66 0.88 -2.05
CA GLY A 44 4.85 1.56 -2.55
C GLY A 44 5.49 0.81 -3.71
N LEU A 45 5.61 -0.52 -3.63
CA LEU A 45 6.12 -1.33 -4.72
C LEU A 45 5.15 -1.34 -5.90
N HIS A 46 3.85 -1.48 -5.65
CA HIS A 46 2.82 -1.49 -6.69
C HIS A 46 2.82 -0.18 -7.48
N TYR A 47 2.68 0.97 -6.83
CA TYR A 47 2.70 2.27 -7.50
C TYR A 47 4.09 2.66 -8.01
N GLY A 48 5.17 2.12 -7.41
CA GLY A 48 6.52 2.27 -7.90
C GLY A 48 6.73 1.66 -9.29
N THR A 49 6.17 0.47 -9.56
CA THR A 49 6.27 -0.14 -10.90
C THR A 49 5.44 0.61 -11.93
N TYR A 50 4.23 1.07 -11.59
CA TYR A 50 3.41 1.87 -12.52
C TYR A 50 4.07 3.20 -12.86
N THR A 51 4.58 3.93 -11.87
CA THR A 51 5.26 5.21 -12.12
C THR A 51 6.52 5.04 -12.95
N ALA A 52 7.30 3.97 -12.73
CA ALA A 52 8.46 3.65 -13.56
C ALA A 52 8.10 3.45 -15.04
N GLU A 53 6.99 2.77 -15.34
CA GLU A 53 6.54 2.56 -16.71
C GLU A 53 6.06 3.86 -17.36
N VAL A 54 5.44 4.76 -16.60
CA VAL A 54 5.05 6.09 -17.09
C VAL A 54 6.29 6.92 -17.45
N TYR A 55 7.33 6.91 -16.61
CA TYR A 55 8.59 7.59 -16.92
C TYR A 55 9.27 7.00 -18.16
N ARG A 56 9.28 5.67 -18.29
CA ARG A 56 9.83 5.00 -19.48
C ARG A 56 9.06 5.39 -20.74
N ALA A 57 7.73 5.25 -20.71
CA ALA A 57 6.86 5.53 -21.83
C ALA A 57 6.93 7.00 -22.28
N GLY A 58 7.02 7.95 -21.34
CA GLY A 58 7.13 9.35 -21.71
C GLY A 58 8.50 9.75 -22.31
N ILE A 59 9.59 9.06 -21.94
CA ILE A 59 10.90 9.25 -22.60
C ILE A 59 10.88 8.64 -24.00
N ASP A 60 10.28 7.46 -24.16
CA ASP A 60 10.12 6.79 -25.46
C ASP A 60 9.18 7.55 -26.42
N ASN A 61 8.31 8.43 -25.90
CA ASN A 61 7.42 9.28 -26.70
C ASN A 61 8.17 10.41 -27.42
N VAL A 62 9.39 10.75 -27.00
CA VAL A 62 10.18 11.81 -27.64
C VAL A 62 10.61 11.36 -29.06
N PRO A 63 10.30 12.14 -30.12
CA PRO A 63 10.64 11.77 -31.49
C PRO A 63 12.14 11.56 -31.69
N ARG A 64 12.51 10.48 -32.40
CA ARG A 64 13.93 10.17 -32.73
C ARG A 64 14.65 11.31 -33.46
N GLY A 65 13.91 12.13 -34.23
CA GLY A 65 14.46 13.30 -34.92
C GLY A 65 15.10 14.34 -33.98
N GLN A 66 14.61 14.50 -32.75
CA GLN A 66 15.22 15.41 -31.76
C GLN A 66 16.61 14.92 -31.32
N TRP A 67 16.79 13.61 -31.23
CA TRP A 67 18.07 12.99 -30.92
C TRP A 67 19.08 13.12 -32.05
N GLU A 68 18.62 13.00 -33.30
CA GLU A 68 19.45 13.18 -34.49
C GLU A 68 19.82 14.66 -34.69
N ALA A 69 18.88 15.58 -34.45
CA ALA A 69 19.14 17.02 -34.51
C ALA A 69 20.15 17.48 -33.45
N ALA A 70 20.04 16.99 -32.21
CA ALA A 70 20.99 17.31 -31.15
C ALA A 70 22.41 16.84 -31.46
N LYS A 71 22.55 15.66 -32.10
CA LYS A 71 23.84 15.16 -32.60
C LYS A 71 24.38 16.01 -33.75
N ALA A 72 23.51 16.42 -34.68
CA ALA A 72 23.90 17.29 -35.80
C ALA A 72 24.38 18.67 -35.33
N CYS A 73 23.80 19.20 -34.25
CA CYS A 73 24.22 20.45 -33.60
C CYS A 73 25.44 20.28 -32.65
N ASN A 74 26.04 19.09 -32.58
CA ASN A 74 27.18 18.77 -31.71
C ASN A 74 26.94 19.14 -30.23
N LEU A 75 25.72 18.96 -29.74
CA LEU A 75 25.38 19.18 -28.34
C LEU A 75 25.95 18.05 -27.48
N SER A 76 26.44 18.40 -26.28
CA SER A 76 26.84 17.39 -25.31
C SER A 76 25.64 16.56 -24.84
N ALA A 77 25.88 15.33 -24.40
CA ALA A 77 24.82 14.45 -23.90
C ALA A 77 24.02 15.14 -22.77
N THR A 78 24.71 15.82 -21.85
CA THR A 78 24.07 16.54 -20.74
C THR A 78 23.14 17.64 -21.23
N GLN A 79 23.58 18.46 -22.21
CA GLN A 79 22.75 19.51 -22.79
C GLN A 79 21.53 18.96 -23.53
N THR A 80 21.69 17.82 -24.21
CA THR A 80 20.61 17.16 -24.95
C THR A 80 19.53 16.67 -23.98
N TRP A 81 19.93 16.04 -22.88
CA TRP A 81 19.00 15.57 -21.85
C TRP A 81 18.27 16.71 -21.15
N THR A 82 18.98 17.73 -20.66
CA THR A 82 18.37 18.78 -19.83
C THR A 82 17.59 19.81 -20.62
N ASN A 83 18.04 20.18 -21.84
CA ASN A 83 17.42 21.26 -22.61
C ASN A 83 16.38 20.77 -23.63
N ILE A 84 16.44 19.51 -24.06
CA ILE A 84 15.60 19.00 -25.16
C ILE A 84 14.69 17.88 -24.68
N ILE A 85 15.27 16.77 -24.20
CA ILE A 85 14.52 15.53 -23.94
C ILE A 85 13.62 15.66 -22.71
N ILE A 86 14.18 16.02 -21.55
CA ILE A 86 13.43 16.14 -20.29
C ILE A 86 12.26 17.15 -20.40
N PRO A 87 12.46 18.39 -20.88
CA PRO A 87 11.35 19.35 -20.93
C PRO A 87 10.24 18.95 -21.91
N GLN A 88 10.53 18.15 -22.94
CA GLN A 88 9.51 17.61 -23.85
C GLN A 88 8.82 16.36 -23.31
N ALA A 89 9.54 15.53 -22.57
CA ALA A 89 9.01 14.27 -22.01
C ALA A 89 8.10 14.50 -20.78
N ILE A 90 8.34 15.55 -19.98
CA ILE A 90 7.57 15.82 -18.74
C ILE A 90 6.09 16.16 -18.99
N PRO A 91 5.71 17.10 -19.89
CA PRO A 91 4.32 17.50 -20.08
C PRO A 91 3.32 16.35 -20.33
N PRO A 92 3.60 15.36 -21.20
CA PRO A 92 2.70 14.22 -21.40
C PRO A 92 2.70 13.22 -20.22
N MET A 93 3.75 13.16 -19.41
CA MET A 93 3.79 12.28 -18.22
C MET A 93 2.93 12.82 -17.06
N ILE A 94 2.83 14.14 -16.90
CA ILE A 94 2.09 14.77 -15.79
C ILE A 94 0.64 14.27 -15.66
N PRO A 95 -0.20 14.26 -16.72
CA PRO A 95 -1.58 13.78 -16.59
C PRO A 95 -1.65 12.28 -16.22
N ALA A 96 -0.77 11.46 -16.76
CA ALA A 96 -0.70 10.04 -16.43
C ALA A 96 -0.27 9.80 -14.96
N LEU A 97 0.76 10.50 -14.50
CA LEU A 97 1.21 10.44 -13.09
C LEU A 97 0.14 10.95 -12.14
N ALA A 98 -0.56 12.03 -12.49
CA ALA A 98 -1.66 12.56 -11.69
C ALA A 98 -2.81 11.55 -11.56
N ASN A 99 -3.14 10.83 -12.63
CA ASN A 99 -4.15 9.77 -12.58
C ASN A 99 -3.76 8.64 -11.61
N TYR A 100 -2.52 8.15 -11.69
CA TYR A 100 -2.02 7.13 -10.74
C TYR A 100 -1.94 7.64 -9.31
N PHE A 101 -1.58 8.90 -9.09
CA PHE A 101 -1.56 9.50 -7.75
C PHE A 101 -2.96 9.55 -7.13
N ILE A 102 -3.98 9.92 -7.91
CA ILE A 102 -5.38 9.90 -7.45
C ILE A 102 -5.85 8.47 -7.18
N ALA A 103 -5.50 7.50 -8.03
CA ALA A 103 -5.79 6.09 -7.80
C ALA A 103 -5.16 5.59 -6.49
N MET A 104 -3.89 5.95 -6.25
CA MET A 104 -3.20 5.64 -4.98
C MET A 104 -3.92 6.27 -3.78
N PHE A 105 -4.39 7.51 -3.94
CA PHE A 105 -5.14 8.20 -2.89
C PHE A 105 -6.51 7.55 -2.62
N LYS A 106 -7.12 6.83 -3.57
CA LYS A 106 -8.35 6.05 -3.36
C LYS A 106 -8.10 4.73 -2.64
N GLU A 107 -7.00 4.06 -2.97
CA GLU A 107 -6.62 2.78 -2.37
C GLU A 107 -5.99 2.95 -0.97
N THR A 108 -5.45 4.12 -0.65
CA THR A 108 -4.83 4.41 0.66
C THR A 108 -5.84 4.37 1.82
N PRO A 109 -7.03 5.00 1.73
CA PRO A 109 -8.11 4.81 2.68
C PRO A 109 -8.63 3.38 2.73
N LEU A 110 -8.59 2.61 1.65
CA LEU A 110 -8.99 1.19 1.66
C LEU A 110 -7.96 0.32 2.40
N LEU A 111 -6.67 0.60 2.23
CA LEU A 111 -5.62 -0.06 3.02
C LEU A 111 -5.66 0.38 4.49
N SER A 112 -5.92 1.67 4.73
CA SER A 112 -6.21 2.19 6.07
C SER A 112 -7.58 1.73 6.57
N ALA A 113 -8.49 1.27 5.70
CA ALA A 113 -9.74 0.62 6.05
C ALA A 113 -9.53 -0.84 6.47
N ILE A 114 -8.47 -1.47 6.02
CA ILE A 114 -8.02 -2.70 6.65
C ILE A 114 -7.51 -2.37 8.06
N THR A 115 -6.86 -1.21 8.25
CA THR A 115 -6.67 -0.62 9.59
C THR A 115 -7.95 -0.03 10.20
N VAL A 116 -9.12 -0.04 9.54
CA VAL A 116 -10.46 0.18 10.16
C VAL A 116 -10.87 -1.06 10.96
N LEU A 117 -10.06 -2.11 11.01
CA LEU A 117 -9.99 -2.87 12.26
C LEU A 117 -9.85 -1.90 13.45
N GLU A 118 -9.04 -0.84 13.42
CA GLU A 118 -9.04 0.22 14.44
C GLU A 118 -10.37 1.00 14.51
N LEU A 119 -10.85 1.69 13.46
CA LEU A 119 -12.07 2.52 13.58
C LEU A 119 -13.33 1.70 13.87
N MET A 120 -13.47 0.50 13.31
CA MET A 120 -14.56 -0.44 13.62
C MET A 120 -14.36 -1.07 15.00
N ASN A 121 -13.12 -1.35 15.44
CA ASN A 121 -12.88 -1.79 16.83
C ASN A 121 -13.17 -0.66 17.82
N GLN A 122 -12.85 0.59 17.49
CA GLN A 122 -13.21 1.77 18.29
C GLN A 122 -14.73 1.97 18.29
N ALA A 123 -15.39 1.89 17.13
CA ALA A 123 -16.85 1.94 17.02
C ALA A 123 -17.51 0.81 17.82
N LYS A 124 -16.95 -0.42 17.78
CA LYS A 124 -17.40 -1.55 18.61
C LYS A 124 -17.11 -1.36 20.09
N SER A 125 -15.98 -0.77 20.46
CA SER A 125 -15.60 -0.44 21.84
C SER A 125 -16.58 0.56 22.45
N VAL A 126 -16.87 1.63 21.71
CA VAL A 126 -17.90 2.62 22.05
C VAL A 126 -19.28 1.98 22.06
N ALA A 127 -19.64 1.20 21.04
CA ALA A 127 -20.93 0.50 20.98
C ALA A 127 -21.14 -0.46 22.16
N ASN A 128 -20.08 -1.14 22.62
CA ASN A 128 -20.14 -2.04 23.76
C ASN A 128 -20.23 -1.28 25.09
N THR A 129 -19.59 -0.11 25.19
CA THR A 129 -19.67 0.75 26.38
C THR A 129 -21.06 1.38 26.55
N TYR A 130 -21.67 1.84 25.45
CA TYR A 130 -22.97 2.53 25.47
C TYR A 130 -24.16 1.64 25.09
N TYR A 131 -23.92 0.36 24.77
CA TYR A 131 -24.90 -0.61 24.25
C TYR A 131 -25.70 -0.15 23.01
N ARG A 132 -25.24 0.89 22.31
CA ARG A 132 -25.85 1.45 21.10
C ARG A 132 -24.99 1.07 19.90
N TYR A 133 -25.41 0.03 19.18
CA TYR A 133 -24.64 -0.52 18.04
C TYR A 133 -24.97 0.15 16.70
N ILE A 134 -26.22 0.61 16.51
CA ILE A 134 -26.69 1.13 15.21
C ILE A 134 -26.01 2.45 14.83
N GLU A 135 -25.91 3.40 15.76
CA GLU A 135 -25.32 4.73 15.54
C GLU A 135 -23.83 4.70 15.16
N PRO A 136 -22.93 4.03 15.91
CA PRO A 136 -21.51 4.01 15.56
C PRO A 136 -21.24 3.23 14.26
N ILE A 137 -22.01 2.17 13.97
CA ILE A 137 -21.84 1.40 12.73
C ILE A 137 -22.30 2.19 11.50
N THR A 138 -23.42 2.90 11.60
CA THR A 138 -23.93 3.75 10.50
C THR A 138 -23.05 4.96 10.23
N LEU A 139 -22.47 5.58 11.27
CA LEU A 139 -21.48 6.66 11.12
C LEU A 139 -20.23 6.18 10.37
N VAL A 140 -19.70 4.99 10.71
CA VAL A 140 -18.57 4.42 9.97
C VAL A 140 -18.93 4.23 8.50
N GLY A 141 -20.10 3.66 8.19
CA GLY A 141 -20.57 3.52 6.81
C GLY A 141 -20.68 4.86 6.06
N ALA A 142 -21.22 5.89 6.71
CA ALA A 142 -21.34 7.24 6.13
C ALA A 142 -19.97 7.88 5.85
N PHE A 143 -18.99 7.73 6.76
CA PHE A 143 -17.63 8.22 6.55
C PHE A 143 -16.97 7.60 5.31
N PHE A 144 -17.13 6.29 5.11
CA PHE A 144 -16.63 5.61 3.91
C PHE A 144 -17.28 6.14 2.63
N LEU A 145 -18.59 6.39 2.68
CA LEU A 145 -19.34 6.91 1.55
C LEU A 145 -18.87 8.32 1.17
N VAL A 146 -18.65 9.20 2.14
CA VAL A 146 -18.14 10.57 1.92
C VAL A 146 -16.76 10.56 1.28
N ILE A 147 -15.84 9.74 1.80
CA ILE A 147 -14.48 9.61 1.25
C ILE A 147 -14.54 9.11 -0.21
N SER A 148 -15.38 8.10 -0.48
CA SER A 148 -15.59 7.56 -1.82
C SER A 148 -16.09 8.63 -2.80
N LEU A 149 -17.11 9.40 -2.41
CA LEU A 149 -17.66 10.49 -3.24
C LEU A 149 -16.64 11.61 -3.48
N PHE A 150 -15.90 12.02 -2.46
CA PHE A 150 -14.86 13.05 -2.58
C PHE A 150 -13.81 12.67 -3.63
N SER A 151 -13.39 11.41 -3.66
CA SER A 151 -12.41 10.92 -4.64
C SER A 151 -12.93 10.92 -6.08
N VAL A 152 -14.23 10.71 -6.29
CA VAL A 152 -14.85 10.78 -7.63
C VAL A 152 -14.91 12.22 -8.13
N VAL A 153 -15.24 13.17 -7.24
CA VAL A 153 -15.29 14.61 -7.59
C VAL A 153 -13.90 15.14 -7.93
N LEU A 154 -12.89 14.78 -7.14
CA LEU A 154 -11.49 15.18 -7.41
C LEU A 154 -10.99 14.67 -8.77
N LEU A 155 -11.36 13.44 -9.14
CA LEU A 155 -11.03 12.85 -10.45
C LEU A 155 -11.58 13.70 -11.60
N ARG A 156 -12.88 14.02 -11.56
CA ARG A 156 -13.54 14.81 -12.60
C ARG A 156 -12.95 16.21 -12.72
N TRP A 157 -12.53 16.81 -11.60
CA TRP A 157 -11.90 18.13 -11.59
C TRP A 157 -10.49 18.12 -12.22
N LEU A 158 -9.67 17.12 -11.89
CA LEU A 158 -8.33 16.99 -12.46
C LEU A 158 -8.36 16.65 -13.96
N GLU A 159 -9.25 15.75 -14.36
CA GLU A 159 -9.45 15.41 -15.77
C GLU A 159 -9.89 16.64 -16.60
N HIS A 160 -10.76 17.49 -16.06
CA HIS A 160 -11.20 18.70 -16.76
C HIS A 160 -10.10 19.77 -16.90
N ARG A 161 -9.14 19.82 -15.97
CA ARG A 161 -8.01 20.77 -16.02
C ARG A 161 -6.91 20.34 -16.98
N TYR A 162 -6.60 19.05 -17.06
CA TYR A 162 -5.45 18.55 -17.83
C TYR A 162 -5.85 17.82 -19.13
N GLY A 163 -7.09 17.38 -19.27
CA GLY A 163 -7.61 16.73 -20.49
C GLY A 163 -7.73 17.64 -21.72
N LYS A 164 -7.43 18.94 -21.57
CA LYS A 164 -7.42 19.91 -22.69
C LYS A 164 -6.08 19.97 -23.45
N ILE A 165 -5.04 19.27 -23.00
CA ILE A 165 -3.69 19.35 -23.60
C ILE A 165 -3.48 18.27 -24.67
N GLU A 166 -4.35 17.26 -24.77
CA GLU A 166 -4.27 16.15 -25.73
C GLU A 166 -4.99 16.45 -27.07
N ARG A 167 -5.01 17.70 -27.55
CA ARG A 167 -5.48 18.02 -28.90
C ARG A 167 -4.56 18.98 -29.63
#